data_AF-A0A373Q7Y7-F1
#
_entry.id   AF-A0A373Q7Y7-F1
#
_cell.length_a   1.000
_cell.length_b   1.000
_cell.length_c   1.000
_cell.angle_alpha   90.00
_cell.angle_beta   90.00
_cell.angle_gamma   90.00
#
_symmetry.space_group_name_H-M   'P 1'
#
loop_
_entity.id
_entity.type
_entity.pdbx_description
1 polymer ?
#
loop_
_entity_poly.entity_id
_entity_poly.type
_entity_poly.pdbx_seq_one_letter_code
_entity_poly.pdbx_strand_id
1 'polypeptide(L)'
;MKLNRDDLHEFQNYGVDFIINKPISALMLECGLGKTITTLTAVSDLIYDYFEISKVLIIAPMRVALTVWKQECDKWEQLKYLRCSIAVGSVSEREKALQSDADIYIINRENVEWLVKNYPFDFDMVVVDELSSFKSHRSKRFRALRKVRPKFDRIVGLTGTPAPNGLMDLWAEINLIDMGERLGRYITRYRDEYFKPDKRNGAIVYSYKPLPDAEERIYGKISDICVSMKAADYLEMPERVDNIVEVGMSDKETAMYKRLEKEMLLPFADGDIDAVNAASLSNKLLQLANGAVYDENGKVKKIHSRKLDALEGLIEAANGKSVLVYYSYKHDRDRISERFDVREIKDDKDISEWNAGKIQLAIAHPASCGHGLNLQSGGSTIIWFGLTWSLELYQQANARLYRQGQKNTVVIHHIITKGTVDEKVMTALKNKDIGQASLMEAIKARIEEVRD
;
A
#
# COMPACT_ATOMS: atom_id res chain seq x y z
N MET A 1 11.04 18.17 22.10
CA MET A 1 10.77 17.27 23.23
C MET A 1 10.69 15.87 22.64
N LYS A 2 11.47 14.90 23.14
CA LYS A 2 11.33 13.50 22.71
C LYS A 2 10.08 12.91 23.34
N LEU A 3 9.40 12.03 22.60
CA LEU A 3 8.24 11.29 23.12
C LEU A 3 8.72 10.16 24.02
N ASN A 4 7.89 9.69 24.93
CA ASN A 4 8.16 8.60 25.87
C ASN A 4 7.03 7.55 25.84
N ARG A 5 7.15 6.45 26.58
CA ARG A 5 6.16 5.34 26.55
C ARG A 5 4.75 5.79 26.94
N ASP A 6 4.60 6.78 27.83
CA ASP A 6 3.30 7.29 28.28
C ASP A 6 2.59 8.12 27.18
N ASP A 7 3.31 8.52 26.12
CA ASP A 7 2.75 9.18 24.95
C ASP A 7 2.12 8.16 23.95
N LEU A 8 2.20 6.85 24.22
CA LEU A 8 1.50 5.84 23.42
C LEU A 8 0.00 5.88 23.66
N HIS A 9 -0.78 5.77 22.59
CA HIS A 9 -2.22 5.60 22.71
C HIS A 9 -2.57 4.23 23.29
N GLU A 10 -3.75 4.11 23.95
CA GLU A 10 -4.22 2.86 24.56
C GLU A 10 -4.24 1.68 23.57
N PHE A 11 -4.70 1.92 22.34
CA PHE A 11 -4.71 0.90 21.29
C PHE A 11 -3.30 0.47 20.84
N GLN A 12 -2.31 1.35 20.98
CA GLN A 12 -0.92 1.01 20.69
C GLN A 12 -0.36 0.09 21.78
N ASN A 13 -0.68 0.35 23.04
CA ASN A 13 -0.33 -0.55 24.16
C ASN A 13 -0.95 -1.93 23.98
N TYR A 14 -2.23 -2.02 23.60
CA TYR A 14 -2.84 -3.29 23.22
C TYR A 14 -2.05 -4.02 22.12
N GLY A 15 -1.64 -3.29 21.08
CA GLY A 15 -0.83 -3.84 19.98
C GLY A 15 0.56 -4.32 20.42
N VAL A 16 1.17 -3.62 21.38
CA VAL A 16 2.44 -4.03 22.02
C VAL A 16 2.25 -5.36 22.75
N ASP A 17 1.27 -5.44 23.64
CA ASP A 17 0.97 -6.65 24.42
C ASP A 17 0.59 -7.81 23.53
N PHE A 18 -0.14 -7.56 22.44
CA PHE A 18 -0.48 -8.58 21.45
C PHE A 18 0.77 -9.18 20.79
N ILE A 19 1.75 -8.35 20.42
CA ILE A 19 3.03 -8.83 19.85
C ILE A 19 3.85 -9.58 20.90
N ILE A 20 3.91 -9.11 22.14
CA ILE A 20 4.69 -9.75 23.22
C ILE A 20 4.11 -11.13 23.56
N ASN A 21 2.80 -11.24 23.70
CA ASN A 21 2.15 -12.49 24.11
C ASN A 21 2.02 -13.52 22.98
N LYS A 22 2.18 -13.12 21.71
CA LYS A 22 2.00 -14.00 20.55
C LYS A 22 3.26 -14.05 19.68
N PRO A 23 4.02 -15.16 19.70
CA PRO A 23 5.17 -15.34 18.82
C PRO A 23 4.82 -15.15 17.34
N ILE A 24 3.61 -15.52 16.93
CA ILE A 24 3.09 -15.32 15.57
C ILE A 24 1.94 -14.32 15.66
N SER A 25 2.12 -13.14 15.07
CA SER A 25 1.10 -12.10 15.07
C SER A 25 1.05 -11.31 13.77
N ALA A 26 -0.12 -10.75 13.47
CA ALA A 26 -0.33 -9.83 12.37
C ALA A 26 -1.13 -8.61 12.84
N LEU A 27 -0.51 -7.42 12.78
CA LEU A 27 -1.19 -6.15 13.03
C LEU A 27 -1.74 -5.61 11.71
N MET A 28 -3.05 -5.75 11.52
CA MET A 28 -3.81 -5.23 10.39
C MET A 28 -4.32 -3.82 10.71
N LEU A 29 -3.42 -2.85 10.81
CA LEU A 29 -3.75 -1.49 11.24
C LEU A 29 -3.75 -0.53 10.05
N GLU A 30 -4.79 0.29 9.92
CA GLU A 30 -4.84 1.36 8.90
C GLU A 30 -3.62 2.28 8.93
N CYS A 31 -3.37 2.96 7.80
CA CYS A 31 -2.26 3.89 7.69
C CYS A 31 -2.40 5.02 8.73
N GLY A 32 -1.32 5.31 9.45
CA GLY A 32 -1.28 6.40 10.44
C GLY A 32 -1.47 5.98 11.90
N LEU A 33 -1.86 4.73 12.18
CA LEU A 33 -2.03 4.22 13.56
C LEU A 33 -0.72 3.91 14.32
N GLY A 34 0.44 4.20 13.74
CA GLY A 34 1.72 3.99 14.44
C GLY A 34 2.20 2.54 14.52
N LYS A 35 1.94 1.72 13.48
CA LYS A 35 2.48 0.34 13.36
C LYS A 35 3.96 0.24 13.76
N THR A 36 4.79 1.15 13.25
CA THR A 36 6.22 1.21 13.53
C THR A 36 6.53 1.37 15.02
N ILE A 37 5.92 2.35 15.70
CA ILE A 37 6.20 2.59 17.12
C ILE A 37 5.66 1.46 18.01
N THR A 38 4.46 0.94 17.71
CA THR A 38 3.90 -0.24 18.39
C THR A 38 4.84 -1.43 18.29
N THR A 39 5.34 -1.74 17.09
CA THR A 39 6.27 -2.86 16.90
C THR A 39 7.64 -2.62 17.53
N LEU A 40 8.22 -1.42 17.42
CA LEU A 40 9.51 -1.10 18.03
C LEU A 40 9.45 -1.16 19.56
N THR A 41 8.35 -0.74 20.16
CA THR A 41 8.15 -0.83 21.62
C THR A 41 8.12 -2.30 22.06
N ALA A 42 7.33 -3.15 21.38
CA ALA A 42 7.32 -4.58 21.67
C ALA A 42 8.69 -5.25 21.47
N VAL A 43 9.43 -4.86 20.42
CA VAL A 43 10.80 -5.34 20.19
C VAL A 43 11.74 -4.92 21.31
N SER A 44 11.66 -3.67 21.77
CA SER A 44 12.46 -3.17 22.89
C SER A 44 12.22 -4.00 24.15
N ASP A 45 10.96 -4.22 24.50
CA ASP A 45 10.59 -4.98 25.70
C ASP A 45 11.07 -6.43 25.58
N LEU A 46 10.88 -7.07 24.41
CA LEU A 46 11.33 -8.45 24.18
C LEU A 46 12.86 -8.62 24.27
N ILE A 47 13.63 -7.58 23.93
CA ILE A 47 15.10 -7.60 24.02
C ILE A 47 15.58 -7.30 25.44
N TYR A 48 15.08 -6.22 26.05
CA TYR A 48 15.69 -5.65 27.27
C TYR A 48 14.96 -6.00 28.56
N ASP A 49 13.68 -6.37 28.49
CA ASP A 49 12.88 -6.69 29.68
C ASP A 49 12.59 -8.20 29.78
N TYR A 50 12.20 -8.84 28.66
CA TYR A 50 11.88 -10.27 28.64
C TYR A 50 13.05 -11.17 28.23
N PHE A 51 14.07 -10.62 27.55
CA PHE A 51 15.25 -11.35 27.05
C PHE A 51 14.89 -12.56 26.16
N GLU A 52 13.79 -12.50 25.42
CA GLU A 52 13.33 -13.58 24.55
C GLU A 52 13.96 -13.55 23.16
N ILE A 53 14.44 -12.39 22.72
CA ILE A 53 15.06 -12.18 21.41
C ILE A 53 16.30 -11.29 21.55
N SER A 54 17.23 -11.43 20.61
CA SER A 54 18.45 -10.63 20.55
C SER A 54 18.70 -10.00 19.18
N LYS A 55 18.27 -10.69 18.10
CA LYS A 55 18.55 -10.28 16.73
C LYS A 55 17.26 -10.21 15.90
N VAL A 56 16.88 -9.02 15.46
CA VAL A 56 15.62 -8.78 14.74
C VAL A 56 15.88 -8.37 13.30
N LEU A 57 15.16 -9.00 12.35
CA LEU A 57 15.13 -8.59 10.95
C LEU A 57 13.83 -7.86 10.62
N ILE A 58 13.92 -6.65 10.11
CA ILE A 58 12.79 -5.88 9.59
C ILE A 58 12.87 -5.85 8.07
N ILE A 59 11.82 -6.35 7.41
CA ILE A 59 11.65 -6.34 5.96
C ILE A 59 10.62 -5.26 5.63
N ALA A 60 11.01 -4.21 4.92
CA ALA A 60 10.12 -3.08 4.62
C ALA A 60 10.18 -2.62 3.16
N PRO A 61 9.25 -1.75 2.69
CA PRO A 61 9.41 -1.04 1.43
C PRO A 61 10.68 -0.16 1.43
N MET A 62 11.31 0.02 0.26
CA MET A 62 12.61 0.69 0.11
C MET A 62 12.80 1.96 0.94
N ARG A 63 11.92 2.96 0.79
CA ARG A 63 12.05 4.23 1.54
C ARG A 63 11.77 4.06 3.03
N VAL A 64 10.81 3.21 3.40
CA VAL A 64 10.48 2.93 4.80
C VAL A 64 11.66 2.27 5.52
N ALA A 65 12.35 1.35 4.84
CA ALA A 65 13.59 0.73 5.30
C ALA A 65 14.73 1.73 5.50
N LEU A 66 14.82 2.75 4.65
CA LEU A 66 15.89 3.76 4.69
C LEU A 66 15.70 4.83 5.77
N THR A 67 14.47 5.19 6.11
CA THR A 67 14.19 6.37 6.95
C THR A 67 13.33 6.07 8.17
N VAL A 68 12.12 5.53 7.96
CA VAL A 68 11.03 5.53 8.95
C VAL A 68 11.41 4.78 10.24
N TRP A 69 11.88 3.54 10.13
CA TRP A 69 12.20 2.71 11.30
C TRP A 69 13.32 3.32 12.16
N LYS A 70 14.38 3.83 11.52
CA LYS A 70 15.49 4.46 12.23
C LYS A 70 15.06 5.78 12.89
N GLN A 71 14.31 6.61 12.17
CA GLN A 71 13.81 7.89 12.70
C GLN A 71 12.89 7.69 13.92
N GLU A 72 12.01 6.69 13.90
CA GLU A 72 11.17 6.39 15.07
C GLU A 72 12.01 5.91 16.26
N CYS A 73 13.07 5.11 16.06
CA CYS A 73 14.00 4.78 17.16
C CYS A 73 14.66 6.02 17.78
N ASP A 74 15.00 7.02 16.97
CA ASP A 74 15.68 8.24 17.45
C ASP A 74 14.71 9.23 18.15
N LYS A 75 13.42 9.17 17.80
CA LYS A 75 12.35 10.08 18.25
C LYS A 75 11.83 9.76 19.65
N TRP A 76 11.82 8.49 20.04
CA TRP A 76 11.23 8.01 21.28
C TRP A 76 12.31 7.64 22.31
N GLU A 77 12.19 8.16 23.52
CA GLU A 77 13.22 8.04 24.54
C GLU A 77 13.41 6.59 25.02
N GLN A 78 12.33 5.80 25.08
CA GLN A 78 12.41 4.39 25.45
C GLN A 78 13.15 3.52 24.41
N LEU A 79 13.24 3.98 23.16
CA LEU A 79 13.88 3.25 22.07
C LEU A 79 15.36 3.63 21.87
N LYS A 80 15.89 4.57 22.66
CA LYS A 80 17.22 5.16 22.44
C LYS A 80 18.38 4.16 22.47
N TYR A 81 18.18 2.99 23.08
CA TYR A 81 19.18 1.95 23.20
C TYR A 81 19.15 0.95 22.04
N LEU A 82 18.05 0.91 21.26
CA LEU A 82 17.96 0.03 20.10
C LEU A 82 18.95 0.44 19.02
N ARG A 83 19.90 -0.44 18.73
CA ARG A 83 20.91 -0.25 17.68
C ARG A 83 20.34 -0.77 16.37
N CYS A 84 20.12 0.12 15.42
CA CYS A 84 19.63 -0.24 14.10
C CYS A 84 20.73 -0.19 13.04
N SER A 85 20.77 -1.19 12.17
CA SER A 85 21.64 -1.27 11.01
C SER A 85 20.82 -1.40 9.72
N ILE A 86 21.07 -0.51 8.75
CA ILE A 86 20.30 -0.44 7.51
C ILE A 86 21.07 -1.19 6.42
N ALA A 87 20.59 -2.40 6.08
CA ALA A 87 21.14 -3.25 5.03
C ALA A 87 20.47 -2.97 3.67
N VAL A 88 20.58 -1.73 3.21
CA VAL A 88 20.07 -1.27 1.90
C VAL A 88 21.22 -0.61 1.12
N GLY A 89 21.21 -0.73 -0.21
CA GLY A 89 22.26 -0.17 -1.08
C GLY A 89 22.95 -1.22 -1.93
N SER A 90 24.21 -0.97 -2.28
CA SER A 90 25.10 -1.89 -2.96
C SER A 90 25.32 -3.18 -2.15
N VAL A 91 25.83 -4.24 -2.79
CA VAL A 91 26.14 -5.50 -2.10
C VAL A 91 27.04 -5.23 -0.91
N SER A 92 28.18 -4.56 -1.11
CA SER A 92 29.15 -4.27 -0.04
C SER A 92 28.55 -3.51 1.16
N GLU A 93 27.69 -2.52 0.91
CA GLU A 93 27.00 -1.79 1.99
C GLU A 93 26.09 -2.72 2.80
N ARG A 94 25.33 -3.59 2.14
CA ARG A 94 24.46 -4.57 2.80
C ARG A 94 25.25 -5.57 3.63
N GLU A 95 26.37 -6.06 3.10
CA GLU A 95 27.25 -6.99 3.81
C GLU A 95 27.83 -6.36 5.07
N LYS A 96 28.35 -5.13 4.97
CA LYS A 96 28.85 -4.37 6.11
C LYS A 96 27.77 -4.13 7.18
N ALA A 97 26.56 -3.80 6.74
CA ALA A 97 25.42 -3.60 7.64
C ALA A 97 25.01 -4.89 8.36
N LEU A 98 25.02 -6.04 7.68
CA LEU A 98 24.68 -7.34 8.29
C LEU A 98 25.75 -7.86 9.27
N GLN A 99 26.99 -7.39 9.14
CA GLN A 99 28.11 -7.73 10.04
C GLN A 99 28.24 -6.78 11.24
N SER A 100 27.54 -5.64 11.24
CA SER A 100 27.58 -4.72 12.38
C SER A 100 26.92 -5.35 13.60
N ASP A 101 27.43 -5.04 14.79
CA ASP A 101 26.76 -5.37 16.05
C ASP A 101 25.55 -4.43 16.25
N ALA A 102 24.35 -4.98 16.00
CA ALA A 102 23.09 -4.26 16.04
C ALA A 102 21.97 -5.19 16.53
N ASP A 103 20.95 -4.61 17.14
CA ASP A 103 19.78 -5.33 17.64
C ASP A 103 18.75 -5.53 16.51
N ILE A 104 18.65 -4.54 15.62
CA ILE A 104 17.69 -4.49 14.52
C ILE A 104 18.44 -4.32 13.18
N TYR A 105 18.16 -5.21 12.23
CA TYR A 105 18.66 -5.15 10.85
C TYR A 105 17.49 -4.86 9.91
N ILE A 106 17.60 -3.82 9.10
CA ILE A 106 16.51 -3.36 8.24
C ILE A 106 16.89 -3.60 6.78
N ILE A 107 16.06 -4.34 6.05
CA ILE A 107 16.27 -4.66 4.63
C ILE A 107 15.03 -4.33 3.80
N ASN A 108 15.23 -3.92 2.55
CA ASN A 108 14.09 -3.78 1.65
C ASN A 108 13.64 -5.13 1.09
N ARG A 109 12.33 -5.30 0.91
CA ARG A 109 11.69 -6.55 0.47
C ARG A 109 12.25 -7.16 -0.82
N GLU A 110 12.83 -6.37 -1.72
CA GLU A 110 13.43 -6.87 -2.97
C GLU A 110 14.74 -7.64 -2.72
N ASN A 111 15.42 -7.42 -1.60
CA ASN A 111 16.69 -8.05 -1.25
C ASN A 111 16.57 -9.29 -0.36
N VAL A 112 15.34 -9.73 -0.03
CA VAL A 112 15.09 -10.92 0.81
C VAL A 112 15.67 -12.20 0.20
N GLU A 113 15.53 -12.38 -1.12
CA GLU A 113 16.12 -13.53 -1.82
C GLU A 113 17.65 -13.51 -1.72
N TRP A 114 18.26 -12.34 -1.87
CA TRP A 114 19.71 -12.17 -1.75
C TRP A 114 20.18 -12.47 -0.33
N LEU A 115 19.49 -11.97 0.70
CA LEU A 115 19.83 -12.23 2.11
C LEU A 115 19.83 -13.73 2.40
N VAL A 116 18.72 -14.41 2.11
CA VAL A 116 18.54 -15.85 2.37
C VAL A 116 19.55 -16.71 1.61
N LYS A 117 20.00 -16.27 0.44
CA LYS A 117 20.97 -17.02 -0.38
C LYS A 117 22.40 -16.86 0.11
N ASN A 118 22.79 -15.66 0.56
CA ASN A 118 24.21 -15.31 0.76
C ASN A 118 24.62 -15.22 2.23
N TYR A 119 23.67 -15.12 3.17
CA TYR A 119 23.94 -14.95 4.59
C TYR A 119 23.31 -16.08 5.42
N PRO A 120 23.95 -16.50 6.53
CA PRO A 120 23.27 -17.25 7.58
C PRO A 120 22.02 -16.50 8.02
N PHE A 121 20.95 -17.24 8.26
CA PHE A 121 19.70 -16.67 8.75
C PHE A 121 19.61 -17.03 10.24
N ASP A 122 20.11 -16.12 11.07
CA ASP A 122 20.33 -16.25 12.52
C ASP A 122 19.55 -15.17 13.31
N PHE A 123 18.38 -14.79 12.81
CA PHE A 123 17.48 -13.85 13.48
C PHE A 123 16.51 -14.61 14.38
N ASP A 124 16.18 -14.06 15.55
CA ASP A 124 15.22 -14.63 16.49
C ASP A 124 13.78 -14.20 16.15
N MET A 125 13.66 -13.00 15.56
CA MET A 125 12.40 -12.38 15.19
C MET A 125 12.46 -11.75 13.79
N VAL A 126 11.39 -11.90 13.03
CA VAL A 126 11.21 -11.24 11.73
C VAL A 126 9.98 -10.34 11.76
N VAL A 127 10.12 -9.09 11.38
CA VAL A 127 9.01 -8.17 11.13
C VAL A 127 8.87 -7.98 9.62
N VAL A 128 7.68 -8.23 9.09
CA VAL A 128 7.35 -7.99 7.68
C VAL A 128 6.41 -6.80 7.58
N ASP A 129 6.99 -5.65 7.27
CA ASP A 129 6.25 -4.43 7.00
C ASP A 129 5.69 -4.43 5.57
N GLU A 130 4.43 -4.01 5.43
CA GLU A 130 3.59 -4.25 4.26
C GLU A 130 3.57 -5.75 3.87
N LEU A 131 3.04 -6.59 4.78
CA LEU A 131 2.82 -8.03 4.58
C LEU A 131 2.03 -8.34 3.31
N SER A 132 1.15 -7.43 2.89
CA SER A 132 0.44 -7.42 1.59
C SER A 132 1.36 -7.64 0.39
N SER A 133 2.64 -7.27 0.51
CA SER A 133 3.63 -7.52 -0.52
C SER A 133 3.92 -9.02 -0.68
N PHE A 134 3.70 -9.86 0.33
CA PHE A 134 3.92 -11.30 0.25
C PHE A 134 2.70 -12.12 -0.20
N LYS A 135 1.60 -11.48 -0.61
CA LYS A 135 0.35 -12.13 -1.09
C LYS A 135 0.48 -13.13 -2.24
N SER A 136 1.59 -13.11 -2.98
CA SER A 136 1.86 -14.08 -4.06
C SER A 136 2.81 -15.17 -3.62
N HIS A 137 2.25 -16.37 -3.42
CA HIS A 137 3.00 -17.58 -3.08
C HIS A 137 3.99 -18.05 -4.16
N ARG A 138 3.87 -17.51 -5.38
CA ARG A 138 4.76 -17.80 -6.51
C ARG A 138 5.94 -16.84 -6.59
N SER A 139 5.95 -15.78 -5.79
CA SER A 139 7.03 -14.80 -5.82
C SER A 139 8.33 -15.39 -5.26
N LYS A 140 9.47 -14.93 -5.78
CA LYS A 140 10.79 -15.35 -5.29
C LYS A 140 10.99 -14.98 -3.82
N ARG A 141 10.57 -13.77 -3.43
CA ARG A 141 10.60 -13.28 -2.04
C ARG A 141 9.84 -14.19 -1.08
N PHE A 142 8.62 -14.60 -1.42
CA PHE A 142 7.82 -15.49 -0.59
C PHE A 142 8.50 -16.83 -0.40
N ARG A 143 8.97 -17.45 -1.49
CA ARG A 143 9.66 -18.75 -1.41
C ARG A 143 10.95 -18.66 -0.60
N ALA A 144 11.70 -17.57 -0.74
CA ALA A 144 12.93 -17.33 0.00
C ALA A 144 12.67 -17.23 1.52
N LEU A 145 11.75 -16.36 1.95
CA LEU A 145 11.46 -16.19 3.38
C LEU A 145 10.82 -17.44 3.98
N ARG A 146 9.88 -18.07 3.26
CA ARG A 146 9.25 -19.33 3.70
C ARG A 146 10.25 -20.47 3.87
N LYS A 147 11.35 -20.50 3.11
CA LYS A 147 12.42 -21.50 3.25
C LYS A 147 13.12 -21.40 4.60
N VAL A 148 13.27 -20.19 5.14
CA VAL A 148 13.96 -19.93 6.40
C VAL A 148 13.01 -19.75 7.58
N ARG A 149 11.69 -19.73 7.36
CA ARG A 149 10.67 -19.61 8.42
C ARG A 149 10.87 -20.55 9.62
N PRO A 150 11.32 -21.81 9.47
CA PRO A 150 11.60 -22.68 10.61
C PRO A 150 12.84 -22.33 11.45
N LYS A 151 13.59 -21.29 11.09
CA LYS A 151 14.84 -20.90 11.79
C LYS A 151 14.65 -19.85 12.88
N PHE A 152 13.42 -19.36 13.05
CA PHE A 152 13.08 -18.32 14.01
C PHE A 152 11.67 -18.57 14.52
N ASP A 153 11.42 -18.23 15.78
CA ASP A 153 10.14 -18.53 16.41
C ASP A 153 9.15 -17.37 16.25
N ARG A 154 9.66 -16.13 16.33
CA ARG A 154 8.81 -14.94 16.35
C ARG A 154 8.68 -14.27 14.98
N ILE A 155 7.45 -13.96 14.58
CA ILE A 155 7.17 -13.21 13.35
C ILE A 155 5.98 -12.26 13.53
N VAL A 156 6.15 -11.04 13.06
CA VAL A 156 5.11 -10.01 13.05
C VAL A 156 4.85 -9.55 11.63
N GLY A 157 3.62 -9.72 11.16
CA GLY A 157 3.15 -9.14 9.91
C GLY A 157 2.48 -7.80 10.13
N LEU A 158 2.83 -6.76 9.36
CA LEU A 158 2.22 -5.44 9.44
C LEU A 158 1.58 -5.10 8.10
N THR A 159 0.31 -4.72 8.08
CA THR A 159 -0.36 -4.31 6.83
C THR A 159 -1.53 -3.39 7.13
N GLY A 160 -1.76 -2.39 6.29
CA GLY A 160 -3.03 -1.62 6.33
C GLY A 160 -4.11 -2.19 5.42
N THR A 161 -3.71 -3.07 4.50
CA THR A 161 -4.57 -3.64 3.46
C THR A 161 -4.33 -5.14 3.36
N PRO A 162 -4.86 -5.95 4.29
CA PRO A 162 -4.58 -7.39 4.37
C PRO A 162 -5.17 -8.23 3.21
N ALA A 163 -6.16 -7.71 2.47
CA ALA A 163 -6.81 -8.46 1.38
C ALA A 163 -7.15 -7.54 0.18
N PRO A 164 -6.15 -6.91 -0.46
CA PRO A 164 -6.40 -5.85 -1.46
C PRO A 164 -7.08 -6.37 -2.74
N ASN A 165 -7.10 -7.68 -2.99
CA ASN A 165 -7.87 -8.32 -4.07
C ASN A 165 -8.86 -9.38 -3.56
N GLY A 166 -9.21 -9.34 -2.27
CA GLY A 166 -10.12 -10.27 -1.61
C GLY A 166 -9.43 -11.43 -0.89
N LEU A 167 -10.24 -12.33 -0.34
CA LEU A 167 -9.82 -13.41 0.59
C LEU A 167 -8.75 -14.36 0.06
N MET A 168 -8.52 -14.43 -1.26
CA MET A 168 -7.48 -15.27 -1.83
C MET A 168 -6.07 -14.79 -1.44
N ASP A 169 -5.90 -13.49 -1.21
CA ASP A 169 -4.61 -12.88 -0.84
C ASP A 169 -4.16 -13.32 0.57
N LEU A 170 -5.12 -13.52 1.49
CA LEU A 170 -4.87 -13.90 2.88
C LEU A 170 -4.09 -15.21 3.03
N TRP A 171 -4.31 -16.17 2.14
CA TRP A 171 -3.67 -17.48 2.28
C TRP A 171 -2.15 -17.37 2.30
N ALA A 172 -1.56 -16.61 1.38
CA ALA A 172 -0.11 -16.49 1.34
C ALA A 172 0.41 -15.70 2.56
N GLU A 173 -0.26 -14.62 2.93
CA GLU A 173 0.13 -13.79 4.08
C GLU A 173 0.14 -14.61 5.38
N ILE A 174 -0.95 -15.33 5.66
CA ILE A 174 -1.08 -16.17 6.85
C ILE A 174 -0.15 -17.39 6.77
N ASN A 175 -0.09 -18.08 5.62
CA ASN A 175 0.80 -19.23 5.45
C ASN A 175 2.28 -18.87 5.64
N LEU A 176 2.68 -17.64 5.34
CA LEU A 176 4.04 -17.19 5.55
C LEU A 176 4.37 -17.08 7.05
N ILE A 177 3.44 -16.56 7.85
CA ILE A 177 3.66 -16.32 9.28
C ILE A 177 3.42 -17.57 10.13
N ASP A 178 2.46 -18.42 9.77
CA ASP A 178 2.06 -19.61 10.57
C ASP A 178 2.33 -20.96 9.89
N MET A 179 2.97 -20.97 8.72
CA MET A 179 3.29 -22.17 7.96
C MET A 179 2.08 -23.02 7.51
N GLY A 180 0.87 -22.47 7.58
CA GLY A 180 -0.38 -23.09 7.15
C GLY A 180 -1.17 -23.79 8.25
N GLU A 181 -0.94 -23.43 9.50
CA GLU A 181 -1.69 -23.94 10.65
C GLU A 181 -3.19 -23.60 10.55
N ARG A 182 -3.53 -22.33 10.25
CA ARG A 182 -4.93 -21.86 10.22
C ARG A 182 -5.60 -22.08 8.86
N LEU A 183 -4.97 -21.62 7.79
CA LEU A 183 -5.55 -21.63 6.43
C LEU A 183 -5.06 -22.80 5.56
N GLY A 184 -4.33 -23.75 6.15
CA GLY A 184 -3.83 -24.93 5.47
C GLY A 184 -2.51 -24.72 4.71
N ARG A 185 -1.74 -25.80 4.59
CA ARG A 185 -0.38 -25.80 4.00
C ARG A 185 -0.34 -25.56 2.49
N TYR A 186 -1.42 -25.85 1.77
CA TYR A 186 -1.46 -25.82 0.30
C TYR A 186 -2.61 -24.97 -0.21
N ILE A 187 -2.31 -24.05 -1.14
CA ILE A 187 -3.31 -23.16 -1.74
C ILE A 187 -4.46 -23.91 -2.40
N THR A 188 -4.22 -25.11 -2.94
CA THR A 188 -5.27 -25.93 -3.54
C THR A 188 -6.33 -26.30 -2.50
N ARG A 189 -5.93 -26.74 -1.30
CA ARG A 189 -6.87 -27.06 -0.23
C ARG A 189 -7.64 -25.84 0.25
N TYR A 190 -6.96 -24.71 0.39
CA TYR A 190 -7.61 -23.44 0.72
C TYR A 190 -8.68 -23.06 -0.32
N ARG A 191 -8.37 -23.22 -1.62
CA ARG A 191 -9.33 -22.97 -2.70
C ARG A 191 -10.51 -23.91 -2.63
N ASP A 192 -10.27 -25.20 -2.46
CA ASP A 192 -11.32 -26.23 -2.45
C ASP A 192 -12.23 -26.09 -1.22
N GLU A 193 -11.69 -25.62 -0.09
CA GLU A 193 -12.43 -25.47 1.17
C GLU A 193 -13.31 -24.21 1.22
N TYR A 194 -12.85 -23.08 0.66
CA TYR A 194 -13.49 -21.78 0.85
C TYR A 194 -14.02 -21.12 -0.43
N PHE A 195 -13.73 -21.68 -1.60
CA PHE A 195 -14.08 -21.05 -2.87
C PHE A 195 -14.72 -22.02 -3.84
N LYS A 196 -15.57 -21.47 -4.71
CA LYS A 196 -16.02 -22.15 -5.93
C LYS A 196 -15.37 -21.49 -7.15
N PRO A 197 -14.94 -22.26 -8.15
CA PRO A 197 -14.49 -21.68 -9.41
C PRO A 197 -15.61 -20.85 -10.07
N ASP A 198 -15.22 -19.73 -10.67
CA ASP A 198 -16.13 -18.77 -11.30
C ASP A 198 -15.93 -18.76 -12.82
N LYS A 199 -15.01 -17.94 -13.37
CA LYS A 199 -14.72 -17.94 -14.81
C LYS A 199 -13.78 -19.09 -15.18
N ARG A 200 -14.11 -19.84 -16.23
CA ARG A 200 -13.29 -20.95 -16.75
C ARG A 200 -13.17 -20.92 -18.27
N ASN A 201 -12.09 -21.47 -18.82
CA ASN A 201 -11.95 -21.83 -20.24
C ASN A 201 -11.42 -23.27 -20.27
N GLY A 202 -12.27 -24.21 -20.68
CA GLY A 202 -12.00 -25.64 -20.53
C GLY A 202 -11.69 -26.00 -19.07
N ALA A 203 -10.55 -26.67 -18.86
CA ALA A 203 -10.09 -27.08 -17.53
C ALA A 203 -9.44 -25.95 -16.70
N ILE A 204 -9.18 -24.79 -17.30
CA ILE A 204 -8.47 -23.68 -16.63
C ILE A 204 -9.48 -22.76 -15.95
N VAL A 205 -9.36 -22.62 -14.63
CA VAL A 205 -10.13 -21.66 -13.81
C VAL A 205 -9.35 -20.35 -13.69
N TYR A 206 -9.98 -19.23 -14.05
CA TYR A 206 -9.37 -17.88 -14.00
C TYR A 206 -9.78 -17.08 -12.78
N SER A 207 -10.99 -17.29 -12.26
CA SER A 207 -11.47 -16.62 -11.05
C SER A 207 -12.13 -17.61 -10.10
N TYR A 208 -12.12 -17.25 -8.83
CA TYR A 208 -12.73 -17.99 -7.74
C TYR A 208 -13.66 -17.03 -6.99
N LYS A 209 -14.83 -17.51 -6.63
CA LYS A 209 -15.78 -16.79 -5.78
C LYS A 209 -15.81 -17.43 -4.40
N PRO A 210 -15.79 -16.64 -3.31
CA PRO A 210 -15.95 -17.19 -1.98
C PRO A 210 -17.27 -17.95 -1.86
N LEU A 211 -17.27 -19.01 -1.06
CA LEU A 211 -18.51 -19.64 -0.58
C LEU A 211 -19.24 -18.69 0.38
N PRO A 212 -20.57 -18.84 0.57
CA PRO A 212 -21.35 -17.93 1.41
C PRO A 212 -20.83 -17.78 2.85
N ASP A 213 -20.25 -18.84 3.43
CA ASP A 213 -19.70 -18.92 4.79
C ASP A 213 -18.17 -18.75 4.84
N ALA A 214 -17.52 -18.51 3.69
CA ALA A 214 -16.07 -18.50 3.61
C ALA A 214 -15.44 -17.38 4.44
N GLU A 215 -16.03 -16.18 4.41
CA GLU A 215 -15.54 -15.02 5.16
C GLU A 215 -15.51 -15.32 6.66
N GLU A 216 -16.64 -15.69 7.25
CA GLU A 216 -16.77 -15.99 8.67
C GLU A 216 -15.78 -17.09 9.11
N ARG A 217 -15.68 -18.17 8.35
CA ARG A 217 -14.77 -19.28 8.68
C ARG A 217 -13.31 -18.89 8.58
N ILE A 218 -12.92 -18.13 7.55
CA ILE A 218 -11.54 -17.67 7.40
C ILE A 218 -11.19 -16.73 8.54
N TYR A 219 -12.05 -15.75 8.84
CA TYR A 219 -11.82 -14.76 9.89
C TYR A 219 -11.74 -15.42 11.27
N GLY A 220 -12.66 -16.33 11.59
CA GLY A 220 -12.63 -17.10 12.83
C GLY A 220 -11.30 -17.84 13.02
N LYS A 221 -10.78 -18.46 11.96
CA LYS A 221 -9.50 -19.20 12.02
C LYS A 221 -8.27 -18.32 12.20
N ILE A 222 -8.30 -17.03 11.84
CA ILE A 222 -7.12 -16.15 11.94
C ILE A 222 -7.24 -15.12 13.06
N SER A 223 -8.40 -15.02 13.68
CA SER A 223 -8.71 -14.05 14.74
C SER A 223 -7.78 -14.14 15.96
N ASP A 224 -7.19 -15.30 16.20
CA ASP A 224 -6.29 -15.53 17.32
C ASP A 224 -4.87 -15.00 17.07
N ILE A 225 -4.46 -14.75 15.82
CA ILE A 225 -3.13 -14.18 15.49
C ILE A 225 -3.20 -12.84 14.78
N CYS A 226 -4.38 -12.43 14.34
CA CYS A 226 -4.58 -11.14 13.69
C CYS A 226 -5.32 -10.19 14.63
N VAL A 227 -4.97 -8.91 14.57
CA VAL A 227 -5.76 -7.84 15.18
C VAL A 227 -5.88 -6.70 14.18
N SER A 228 -7.09 -6.16 14.02
CA SER A 228 -7.35 -4.97 13.21
C SER A 228 -7.82 -3.78 14.04
N MET A 229 -7.42 -2.60 13.58
CA MET A 229 -7.84 -1.31 14.14
C MET A 229 -8.00 -0.30 12.99
N LYS A 230 -9.06 0.52 13.05
CA LYS A 230 -9.32 1.61 12.10
C LYS A 230 -8.93 2.94 12.71
N ALA A 231 -8.40 3.86 11.91
CA ALA A 231 -7.96 5.16 12.41
C ALA A 231 -9.11 5.95 13.05
N ALA A 232 -10.28 5.94 12.41
CA ALA A 232 -11.46 6.66 12.88
C ALA A 232 -12.06 6.11 14.19
N ASP A 233 -11.72 4.88 14.60
CA ASP A 233 -12.20 4.30 15.85
C ASP A 233 -11.42 4.84 17.07
N TYR A 234 -10.20 5.31 16.87
CA TYR A 234 -9.26 5.61 17.96
C TYR A 234 -8.65 7.01 17.89
N LEU A 235 -8.72 7.67 16.73
CA LEU A 235 -8.12 8.96 16.46
C LEU A 235 -9.16 9.94 15.94
N GLU A 236 -9.00 11.21 16.29
CA GLU A 236 -9.73 12.30 15.67
C GLU A 236 -9.22 12.47 14.22
N MET A 237 -10.07 12.10 13.28
CA MET A 237 -9.81 12.19 11.85
C MET A 237 -10.51 13.41 11.26
N PRO A 238 -9.90 14.12 10.28
CA PRO A 238 -10.59 15.19 9.58
C PRO A 238 -11.81 14.64 8.83
N GLU A 239 -12.78 15.50 8.52
CA GLU A 239 -13.83 15.13 7.58
C GLU A 239 -13.24 14.82 6.19
N ARG A 240 -13.89 13.93 5.45
CA ARG A 240 -13.53 13.56 4.08
C ARG A 240 -14.73 13.72 3.15
N VAL A 241 -14.49 14.38 2.02
CA VAL A 241 -15.47 14.53 0.93
C VAL A 241 -14.87 13.98 -0.36
N ASP A 242 -15.52 12.99 -0.95
CA ASP A 242 -15.16 12.43 -2.24
C ASP A 242 -16.07 12.99 -3.35
N ASN A 243 -15.46 13.58 -4.36
CA ASN A 243 -16.16 14.21 -5.49
C ASN A 243 -15.75 13.53 -6.81
N ILE A 244 -16.75 13.20 -7.63
CA ILE A 244 -16.53 12.73 -9.01
C ILE A 244 -16.68 13.92 -9.95
N VAL A 245 -15.68 14.14 -10.79
CA VAL A 245 -15.64 15.17 -11.83
C VAL A 245 -15.68 14.47 -13.18
N GLU A 246 -16.87 14.40 -13.77
CA GLU A 246 -17.08 13.71 -15.05
C GLU A 246 -16.68 14.58 -16.24
N VAL A 247 -15.98 13.97 -17.20
CA VAL A 247 -15.68 14.59 -18.50
C VAL A 247 -16.19 13.71 -19.64
N GLY A 248 -16.63 14.35 -20.73
CA GLY A 248 -17.12 13.67 -21.93
C GLY A 248 -16.10 13.69 -23.07
N MET A 249 -15.94 12.56 -23.74
CA MET A 249 -15.24 12.47 -25.02
C MET A 249 -16.14 12.92 -26.17
N SER A 250 -15.55 13.43 -27.26
CA SER A 250 -16.29 13.63 -28.52
C SER A 250 -16.69 12.29 -29.16
N ASP A 251 -17.59 12.32 -30.14
CA ASP A 251 -18.01 11.10 -30.85
C ASP A 251 -16.82 10.40 -31.54
N LYS A 252 -15.88 11.17 -32.09
CA LYS A 252 -14.66 10.66 -32.71
C LYS A 252 -13.75 9.98 -31.69
N GLU A 253 -13.51 10.63 -30.54
CA GLU A 253 -12.72 10.08 -29.44
C GLU A 253 -13.36 8.79 -28.87
N THR A 254 -14.69 8.80 -28.71
CA THR A 254 -15.47 7.65 -28.24
C THR A 254 -15.40 6.48 -29.24
N ALA A 255 -15.46 6.76 -30.54
CA ALA A 255 -15.30 5.74 -31.57
C ALA A 255 -13.89 5.12 -31.55
N MET A 256 -12.85 5.93 -31.35
CA MET A 256 -11.47 5.43 -31.19
C MET A 256 -11.35 4.54 -29.95
N TYR A 257 -11.92 4.96 -28.82
CA TYR A 257 -11.94 4.16 -27.58
C TYR A 257 -12.63 2.81 -27.78
N LYS A 258 -13.85 2.81 -28.34
CA LYS A 258 -14.61 1.58 -28.61
C LYS A 258 -13.91 0.65 -29.60
N ARG A 259 -13.24 1.23 -30.60
CA ARG A 259 -12.43 0.46 -31.54
C ARG A 259 -11.28 -0.24 -30.82
N LEU A 260 -10.52 0.47 -30.00
CA LEU A 260 -9.44 -0.13 -29.20
C LEU A 260 -9.97 -1.20 -28.25
N GLU A 261 -11.10 -0.97 -27.58
CA GLU A 261 -11.75 -1.94 -26.68
C GLU A 261 -12.15 -3.24 -27.40
N LYS A 262 -12.65 -3.13 -28.64
CA LYS A 262 -13.14 -4.28 -29.42
C LYS A 262 -12.05 -5.00 -30.20
N GLU A 263 -11.18 -4.25 -30.87
CA GLU A 263 -10.19 -4.76 -31.83
C GLU A 263 -8.81 -4.97 -31.19
N MET A 264 -8.58 -4.44 -29.99
CA MET A 264 -7.26 -4.41 -29.35
C MET A 264 -6.18 -3.71 -30.19
N LEU A 265 -6.61 -2.96 -31.20
CA LEU A 265 -5.75 -2.25 -32.15
C LEU A 265 -6.40 -0.92 -32.52
N LEU A 266 -5.59 0.13 -32.58
CA LEU A 266 -5.98 1.42 -33.11
C LEU A 266 -4.86 1.96 -34.01
N PRO A 267 -5.07 2.00 -35.34
CA PRO A 267 -4.00 2.28 -36.28
C PRO A 267 -3.67 3.78 -36.39
N PHE A 268 -2.39 4.11 -36.53
CA PHE A 268 -1.89 5.45 -36.82
C PHE A 268 -0.78 5.39 -37.89
N ALA A 269 -0.61 6.48 -38.65
CA ALA A 269 0.37 6.53 -39.73
C ALA A 269 1.83 6.34 -39.24
N ASP A 270 2.11 6.67 -37.99
CA ASP A 270 3.45 6.72 -37.39
C ASP A 270 3.58 5.80 -36.15
N GLY A 271 2.84 4.69 -36.13
CA GLY A 271 2.94 3.64 -35.11
C GLY A 271 1.61 3.32 -34.43
N ASP A 272 1.23 2.05 -34.43
CA ASP A 272 -0.09 1.60 -33.98
C ASP A 272 -0.18 1.47 -32.47
N ILE A 273 -1.40 1.63 -31.94
CA ILE A 273 -1.69 1.31 -30.55
C ILE A 273 -2.27 -0.10 -30.49
N ASP A 274 -1.46 -1.05 -30.05
CA ASP A 274 -1.79 -2.47 -29.96
C ASP A 274 -1.91 -2.97 -28.50
N ALA A 275 -2.82 -3.89 -28.21
CA ALA A 275 -2.90 -4.53 -26.90
C ALA A 275 -2.71 -6.03 -27.05
N VAL A 276 -1.62 -6.55 -26.50
CA VAL A 276 -1.26 -7.98 -26.61
C VAL A 276 -2.16 -8.91 -25.79
N ASN A 277 -2.83 -8.40 -24.76
CA ASN A 277 -3.74 -9.16 -23.90
C ASN A 277 -4.71 -8.23 -23.16
N ALA A 278 -5.68 -8.81 -22.44
CA ALA A 278 -6.71 -8.06 -21.71
C ALA A 278 -6.15 -7.11 -20.63
N ALA A 279 -5.03 -7.45 -19.99
CA ALA A 279 -4.40 -6.58 -19.00
C ALA A 279 -3.72 -5.37 -19.67
N SER A 280 -3.02 -5.60 -20.78
CA SER A 280 -2.47 -4.52 -21.61
C SER A 280 -3.58 -3.62 -22.16
N LEU A 281 -4.68 -4.21 -22.64
CA LEU A 281 -5.85 -3.46 -23.13
C LEU A 281 -6.42 -2.56 -22.03
N SER A 282 -6.68 -3.11 -20.85
CA SER A 282 -7.22 -2.33 -19.73
C SER A 282 -6.32 -1.14 -19.37
N ASN A 283 -5.00 -1.29 -19.46
CA ASN A 283 -4.05 -0.20 -19.23
C ASN A 283 -4.06 0.82 -20.38
N LYS A 284 -4.14 0.39 -21.64
CA LYS A 284 -4.23 1.31 -22.78
C LYS A 284 -5.54 2.08 -22.80
N LEU A 285 -6.65 1.48 -22.36
CA LEU A 285 -7.93 2.16 -22.21
C LEU A 285 -7.89 3.22 -21.11
N LEU A 286 -7.20 2.98 -19.99
CA LEU A 286 -7.00 4.00 -18.93
C LEU A 286 -6.15 5.17 -19.43
N GLN A 287 -5.07 4.88 -20.16
CA GLN A 287 -4.28 5.91 -20.82
C GLN A 287 -5.15 6.75 -21.77
N LEU A 288 -5.97 6.10 -22.60
CA LEU A 288 -6.82 6.78 -23.57
C LEU A 288 -7.85 7.66 -22.86
N ALA A 289 -8.44 7.18 -21.78
CA ALA A 289 -9.34 7.96 -20.92
C ALA A 289 -8.64 9.19 -20.31
N ASN A 290 -7.34 9.10 -19.98
CA ASN A 290 -6.52 10.27 -19.58
C ASN A 290 -6.18 11.21 -20.74
N GLY A 291 -6.44 10.79 -21.98
CA GLY A 291 -6.30 11.58 -23.20
C GLY A 291 -4.97 11.42 -23.93
N ALA A 292 -4.14 10.44 -23.57
CA ALA A 292 -2.93 10.11 -24.33
C ALA A 292 -2.56 8.63 -24.11
N VAL A 293 -1.96 7.97 -25.11
CA VAL A 293 -1.66 6.52 -25.05
C VAL A 293 -0.30 6.22 -25.65
N TYR A 294 0.42 5.25 -25.08
CA TYR A 294 1.64 4.71 -25.71
C TYR A 294 1.31 3.79 -26.89
N ASP A 295 1.96 4.02 -28.03
CA ASP A 295 1.99 3.12 -29.17
C ASP A 295 2.92 1.92 -28.91
N GLU A 296 2.98 0.98 -29.86
CA GLU A 296 3.85 -0.20 -29.83
C GLU A 296 5.36 0.15 -29.71
N ASN A 297 5.74 1.35 -30.15
CA ASN A 297 7.12 1.87 -30.10
C ASN A 297 7.41 2.67 -28.83
N GLY A 298 6.45 2.76 -27.89
CA GLY A 298 6.56 3.53 -26.67
C GLY A 298 6.46 5.05 -26.85
N LYS A 299 6.05 5.53 -28.04
CA LYS A 299 5.77 6.96 -28.29
C LYS A 299 4.37 7.32 -27.82
N VAL A 300 4.21 8.56 -27.38
CA VAL A 300 2.93 9.08 -26.87
C VAL A 300 2.07 9.60 -28.01
N LYS A 301 0.86 9.07 -28.15
CA LYS A 301 -0.20 9.61 -29.01
C LYS A 301 -1.15 10.46 -28.16
N LYS A 302 -1.18 11.77 -28.36
CA LYS A 302 -2.13 12.69 -27.70
C LYS A 302 -3.50 12.55 -28.39
N ILE A 303 -4.55 12.25 -27.63
CA ILE A 303 -5.91 11.99 -28.14
C ILE A 303 -6.84 13.18 -27.83
N HIS A 304 -6.86 13.65 -26.59
CA HIS A 304 -7.70 14.78 -26.15
C HIS A 304 -7.20 15.41 -24.85
N SER A 305 -7.71 16.59 -24.48
CA SER A 305 -7.34 17.32 -23.26
C SER A 305 -8.38 17.26 -22.13
N ARG A 306 -9.49 16.54 -22.27
CA ARG A 306 -10.66 16.58 -21.36
C ARG A 306 -10.32 16.61 -19.86
N LYS A 307 -9.45 15.72 -19.39
CA LYS A 307 -9.03 15.69 -17.97
C LYS A 307 -8.14 16.86 -17.57
N LEU A 308 -7.31 17.38 -18.49
CA LEU A 308 -6.51 18.58 -18.23
C LEU A 308 -7.41 19.82 -18.12
N ASP A 309 -8.45 19.90 -18.95
CA ASP A 309 -9.43 21.00 -18.89
C ASP A 309 -10.21 20.97 -17.57
N ALA A 310 -10.62 19.78 -17.10
CA ALA A 310 -11.24 19.63 -15.78
C ALA A 310 -10.26 19.92 -14.62
N LEU A 311 -8.99 19.52 -14.76
CA LEU A 311 -7.96 19.81 -13.77
C LEU A 311 -7.75 21.33 -13.62
N GLU A 312 -7.73 22.07 -14.72
CA GLU A 312 -7.64 23.54 -14.72
C GLU A 312 -8.76 24.17 -13.89
N GLY A 313 -10.01 23.80 -14.15
CA GLY A 313 -11.16 24.31 -13.38
C GLY A 313 -11.10 23.95 -11.88
N LEU A 314 -10.57 22.78 -11.52
CA LEU A 314 -10.38 22.40 -10.11
C LEU A 314 -9.26 23.19 -9.43
N ILE A 315 -8.18 23.49 -10.16
CA ILE A 315 -7.08 24.34 -9.65
C ILE A 315 -7.58 25.77 -9.43
N GLU A 316 -8.35 26.33 -10.37
CA GLU A 316 -8.98 27.65 -10.21
C GLU A 316 -9.93 27.68 -9.02
N ALA A 317 -10.76 26.64 -8.86
CA ALA A 317 -11.67 26.51 -7.72
C ALA A 317 -10.96 26.38 -6.36
N ALA A 318 -9.72 25.89 -6.34
CA ALA A 318 -8.91 25.84 -5.12
C ALA A 318 -8.47 27.23 -4.63
N ASN A 319 -8.62 28.27 -5.46
CA ASN A 319 -8.41 29.69 -5.11
C ASN A 319 -7.08 29.94 -4.37
N GLY A 320 -5.98 29.46 -4.95
CA GLY A 320 -4.62 29.64 -4.42
C GLY A 320 -4.24 28.70 -3.26
N LYS A 321 -5.15 27.83 -2.78
CA LYS A 321 -4.80 26.75 -1.84
C LYS A 321 -3.98 25.68 -2.54
N SER A 322 -3.05 25.08 -1.82
CA SER A 322 -2.22 24.01 -2.34
C SER A 322 -3.01 22.73 -2.63
N VAL A 323 -2.77 22.15 -3.82
CA VAL A 323 -3.44 20.96 -4.34
C VAL A 323 -2.40 19.89 -4.68
N LEU A 324 -2.70 18.64 -4.28
CA LEU A 324 -1.89 17.48 -4.62
C LEU A 324 -2.56 16.66 -5.73
N VAL A 325 -1.90 16.52 -6.87
CA VAL A 325 -2.41 15.80 -8.03
C VAL A 325 -1.69 14.46 -8.20
N TYR A 326 -2.45 13.39 -8.27
CA TYR A 326 -1.94 12.05 -8.58
C TYR A 326 -2.06 11.72 -10.07
N TYR A 327 -0.94 11.33 -10.67
CA TYR A 327 -0.86 10.84 -12.04
C TYR A 327 -0.48 9.36 -12.09
N SER A 328 -0.88 8.66 -13.17
CA SER A 328 -0.61 7.21 -13.34
C SER A 328 0.48 6.92 -14.36
N TYR A 329 0.62 7.76 -15.39
CA TYR A 329 1.57 7.52 -16.49
C TYR A 329 2.58 8.67 -16.63
N LYS A 330 3.77 8.39 -17.17
CA LYS A 330 4.78 9.46 -17.40
C LYS A 330 4.24 10.54 -18.34
N HIS A 331 3.48 10.16 -19.37
CA HIS A 331 2.84 11.14 -20.24
C HIS A 331 1.80 12.01 -19.53
N ASP A 332 1.17 11.52 -18.45
CA ASP A 332 0.25 12.36 -17.67
C ASP A 332 1.05 13.44 -16.93
N ARG A 333 2.12 13.03 -16.22
CA ARG A 333 3.05 13.95 -15.57
C ARG A 333 3.54 15.01 -16.55
N ASP A 334 4.06 14.57 -17.69
CA ASP A 334 4.66 15.48 -18.68
C ASP A 334 3.61 16.45 -19.24
N ARG A 335 2.40 15.97 -19.56
CA ARG A 335 1.32 16.83 -20.06
C ARG A 335 0.77 17.80 -19.01
N ILE A 336 0.75 17.41 -17.74
CA ILE A 336 0.38 18.29 -16.62
C ILE A 336 1.47 19.36 -16.45
N SER A 337 2.74 18.98 -16.43
CA SER A 337 3.88 19.92 -16.35
C SER A 337 4.00 20.85 -17.56
N GLU A 338 3.55 20.43 -18.75
CA GLU A 338 3.49 21.28 -19.94
C GLU A 338 2.42 22.38 -19.82
N ARG A 339 1.33 22.14 -19.07
CA ARG A 339 0.19 23.06 -18.98
C ARG A 339 0.19 23.94 -17.73
N PHE A 340 0.73 23.43 -16.62
CA PHE A 340 0.69 24.11 -15.33
C PHE A 340 2.09 24.21 -14.72
N ASP A 341 2.33 25.26 -13.93
CA ASP A 341 3.52 25.35 -13.09
C ASP A 341 3.37 24.38 -11.90
N VAL A 342 4.14 23.30 -11.93
CA VAL A 342 4.01 22.19 -10.97
C VAL A 342 5.35 21.82 -10.34
N ARG A 343 5.28 21.33 -9.11
CA ARG A 343 6.41 20.67 -8.44
C ARG A 343 6.14 19.19 -8.24
N GLU A 344 7.00 18.34 -8.77
CA GLU A 344 6.93 16.89 -8.50
C GLU A 344 7.59 16.59 -7.15
N ILE A 345 6.86 15.98 -6.22
CA ILE A 345 7.39 15.66 -4.88
C ILE A 345 8.35 14.45 -4.96
N LYS A 346 9.65 14.69 -4.80
CA LYS A 346 10.69 13.65 -4.92
C LYS A 346 11.47 13.42 -3.64
N ASP A 347 11.80 14.50 -2.95
CA ASP A 347 12.73 14.52 -1.83
C ASP A 347 12.21 15.32 -0.62
N ASP A 348 13.00 15.34 0.44
CA ASP A 348 12.64 16.00 1.70
C ASP A 348 12.55 17.53 1.57
N LYS A 349 13.25 18.12 0.59
CA LYS A 349 13.16 19.56 0.32
C LYS A 349 11.79 19.89 -0.27
N ASP A 350 11.32 19.11 -1.23
CA ASP A 350 9.97 19.28 -1.80
C ASP A 350 8.88 19.15 -0.72
N ILE A 351 9.01 18.16 0.18
CA ILE A 351 8.08 17.96 1.30
C ILE A 351 8.06 19.18 2.22
N SER A 352 9.24 19.71 2.54
CA SER A 352 9.39 20.87 3.43
C SER A 352 8.81 22.14 2.80
N GLU A 353 9.05 22.38 1.51
CA GLU A 353 8.48 23.50 0.77
C GLU A 353 6.97 23.39 0.60
N TRP A 354 6.45 22.17 0.37
CA TRP A 354 5.02 21.87 0.32
C TRP A 354 4.35 22.20 1.65
N ASN A 355 4.88 21.67 2.76
CA ASN A 355 4.34 21.92 4.10
C ASN A 355 4.45 23.39 4.54
N ALA A 356 5.36 24.16 3.94
CA ALA A 356 5.48 25.60 4.14
C ALA A 356 4.54 26.42 3.23
N GLY A 357 3.69 25.78 2.42
CA GLY A 357 2.76 26.45 1.50
C GLY A 357 3.44 27.12 0.29
N LYS A 358 4.70 26.77 -0.01
CA LYS A 358 5.46 27.36 -1.13
C LYS A 358 5.14 26.70 -2.47
N ILE A 359 4.45 25.57 -2.45
CA ILE A 359 4.05 24.81 -3.63
C ILE A 359 2.53 24.83 -3.70
N GLN A 360 1.98 25.53 -4.69
CA GLN A 360 0.53 25.56 -4.92
C GLN A 360 0.04 24.30 -5.64
N LEU A 361 0.83 23.76 -6.57
CA LEU A 361 0.46 22.57 -7.34
C LEU A 361 1.55 21.52 -7.26
N ALA A 362 1.34 20.54 -6.39
CA ALA A 362 2.21 19.39 -6.26
C ALA A 362 1.69 18.24 -7.12
N ILE A 363 2.61 17.52 -7.77
CA ILE A 363 2.29 16.28 -8.48
C ILE A 363 3.07 15.11 -7.89
N ALA A 364 2.46 13.93 -7.86
CA ALA A 364 3.13 12.71 -7.43
C ALA A 364 2.55 11.48 -8.14
N HIS A 365 3.38 10.44 -8.26
CA HIS A 365 2.87 9.11 -8.59
C HIS A 365 2.41 8.42 -7.28
N PRO A 366 1.23 7.76 -7.22
CA PRO A 366 0.75 7.11 -6.01
C PRO A 366 1.76 6.15 -5.37
N ALA A 367 2.52 5.40 -6.20
CA ALA A 367 3.53 4.48 -5.71
C ALA A 367 4.75 5.16 -5.03
N SER A 368 5.05 6.43 -5.32
CA SER A 368 6.09 7.15 -4.56
C SER A 368 5.59 7.60 -3.19
N CYS A 369 4.27 7.59 -2.98
CA CYS A 369 3.62 8.03 -1.75
C CYS A 369 3.39 6.91 -0.71
N GLY A 370 3.64 5.64 -1.05
CA GLY A 370 3.60 4.51 -0.10
C GLY A 370 4.73 4.50 0.95
N HIS A 371 5.33 5.65 1.25
CA HIS A 371 6.68 5.76 1.78
C HIS A 371 6.84 6.80 2.90
N GLY A 372 5.83 6.97 3.77
CA GLY A 372 6.00 7.76 4.99
C GLY A 372 6.10 9.28 4.79
N LEU A 373 5.78 9.81 3.60
CA LEU A 373 5.77 11.27 3.37
C LEU A 373 4.71 11.93 4.28
N ASN A 374 5.12 12.93 5.06
CA ASN A 374 4.24 13.76 5.88
C ASN A 374 3.87 15.01 5.07
N LEU A 375 2.74 14.97 4.36
CA LEU A 375 2.28 16.05 3.47
C LEU A 375 1.05 16.80 4.01
N GLN A 376 0.50 16.37 5.15
CA GLN A 376 -0.80 16.83 5.65
C GLN A 376 -0.85 18.33 5.96
N SER A 377 0.30 18.97 6.23
CA SER A 377 0.34 20.39 6.56
C SER A 377 0.32 21.30 5.32
N GLY A 378 0.71 20.79 4.15
CA GLY A 378 0.82 21.63 2.95
C GLY A 378 -0.50 21.87 2.23
N GLY A 379 -1.49 20.98 2.37
CA GLY A 379 -2.81 21.16 1.75
C GLY A 379 -3.83 20.12 2.21
N SER A 380 -5.08 20.28 1.78
CA SER A 380 -6.18 19.35 2.09
C SER A 380 -6.98 18.89 0.86
N THR A 381 -6.52 19.23 -0.35
CA THR A 381 -7.18 18.83 -1.60
C THR A 381 -6.32 17.84 -2.37
N ILE A 382 -6.91 16.70 -2.73
CA ILE A 382 -6.34 15.67 -3.61
C ILE A 382 -7.11 15.66 -4.93
N ILE A 383 -6.41 15.57 -6.06
CA ILE A 383 -7.00 15.33 -7.36
C ILE A 383 -6.38 14.09 -8.00
N TRP A 384 -7.19 13.06 -8.23
CA TRP A 384 -6.81 11.91 -9.04
C TRP A 384 -7.03 12.23 -10.53
N PHE A 385 -5.95 12.60 -11.22
CA PHE A 385 -5.95 12.78 -12.67
C PHE A 385 -5.96 11.43 -13.40
N GLY A 386 -5.08 10.53 -12.98
CA GLY A 386 -5.03 9.14 -13.43
C GLY A 386 -5.42 8.20 -12.30
N LEU A 387 -6.29 7.23 -12.57
CA LEU A 387 -6.74 6.26 -11.58
C LEU A 387 -5.79 5.04 -11.48
N THR A 388 -5.95 4.26 -10.42
CA THR A 388 -5.20 3.01 -10.16
C THR A 388 -6.14 1.87 -9.76
N TRP A 389 -5.82 0.64 -10.16
CA TRP A 389 -6.56 -0.56 -9.75
C TRP A 389 -6.20 -1.07 -8.35
N SER A 390 -5.14 -0.52 -7.75
CA SER A 390 -4.60 -0.98 -6.47
C SER A 390 -5.23 -0.20 -5.32
N LEU A 391 -6.07 -0.88 -4.52
CA LEU A 391 -6.67 -0.30 -3.31
C LEU A 391 -5.60 0.16 -2.32
N GLU A 392 -4.56 -0.66 -2.14
CA GLU A 392 -3.42 -0.36 -1.28
C GLU A 392 -2.74 0.97 -1.67
N LEU A 393 -2.43 1.16 -2.96
CA LEU A 393 -1.83 2.43 -3.43
C LEU A 393 -2.79 3.60 -3.27
N TYR A 394 -4.08 3.39 -3.54
CA TYR A 394 -5.11 4.41 -3.42
C TYR A 394 -5.26 4.89 -1.96
N GLN A 395 -5.40 3.97 -1.01
CA GLN A 395 -5.51 4.28 0.41
C GLN A 395 -4.21 4.91 0.96
N GLN A 396 -3.04 4.37 0.62
CA GLN A 396 -1.74 4.92 1.06
C GLN A 396 -1.47 6.33 0.53
N ALA A 397 -1.91 6.62 -0.70
CA ALA A 397 -1.83 7.94 -1.32
C ALA A 397 -2.79 8.92 -0.64
N ASN A 398 -4.06 8.56 -0.47
CA ASN A 398 -5.03 9.42 0.20
C ASN A 398 -4.65 9.71 1.66
N ALA A 399 -4.07 8.73 2.36
CA ALA A 399 -3.58 8.89 3.73
C ALA A 399 -2.41 9.90 3.87
N ARG A 400 -1.87 10.44 2.78
CA ARG A 400 -0.88 11.53 2.85
C ARG A 400 -1.48 12.84 3.36
N LEU A 401 -2.75 13.11 3.01
CA LEU A 401 -3.50 14.27 3.53
C LEU A 401 -4.62 13.85 4.49
N TYR A 402 -5.32 12.74 4.22
CA TYR A 402 -6.37 12.18 5.08
C TYR A 402 -5.78 11.36 6.22
N ARG A 403 -5.32 12.05 7.27
CA ARG A 403 -4.71 11.45 8.45
C ARG A 403 -4.88 12.35 9.68
N GLN A 404 -4.65 11.78 10.86
CA GLN A 404 -4.58 12.53 12.12
C GLN A 404 -3.60 13.71 12.00
N GLY A 405 -3.99 14.85 12.60
CA GLY A 405 -3.22 16.10 12.59
C GLY A 405 -3.54 17.02 11.41
N GLN A 406 -4.33 16.56 10.44
CA GLN A 406 -4.95 17.44 9.45
C GLN A 406 -6.05 18.28 10.11
N LYS A 407 -6.02 19.59 9.87
CA LYS A 407 -6.94 20.55 10.49
C LYS A 407 -8.11 20.97 9.60
N ASN A 408 -8.07 20.62 8.32
CA ASN A 408 -9.09 20.99 7.35
C ASN A 408 -9.79 19.73 6.81
N THR A 409 -11.05 19.87 6.39
CA THR A 409 -11.74 18.85 5.61
C THR A 409 -10.90 18.47 4.39
N VAL A 410 -10.68 17.17 4.22
CA VAL A 410 -9.95 16.63 3.08
C VAL A 410 -10.91 16.39 1.93
N VAL A 411 -10.66 17.04 0.80
CA VAL A 411 -11.48 16.91 -0.40
C VAL A 411 -10.71 16.10 -1.45
N ILE A 412 -11.30 15.01 -1.93
CA ILE A 412 -10.69 14.12 -2.92
C ILE A 412 -11.52 14.16 -4.20
N HIS A 413 -10.98 14.77 -5.25
CA HIS A 413 -11.58 14.80 -6.57
C HIS A 413 -11.06 13.64 -7.43
N HIS A 414 -11.96 12.99 -8.16
CA HIS A 414 -11.63 11.97 -9.16
C HIS A 414 -12.09 12.46 -10.52
N ILE A 415 -11.15 12.70 -11.44
CA ILE A 415 -11.50 13.08 -12.81
C ILE A 415 -11.75 11.80 -13.63
N ILE A 416 -13.00 11.59 -14.03
CA ILE A 416 -13.49 10.38 -14.67
C ILE A 416 -13.96 10.69 -16.08
N THR A 417 -13.44 9.97 -17.07
CA THR A 417 -13.97 10.05 -18.44
C THR A 417 -15.18 9.13 -18.57
N LYS A 418 -16.36 9.71 -18.84
CA LYS A 418 -17.64 9.01 -18.88
C LYS A 418 -17.67 7.89 -19.93
N GLY A 419 -18.28 6.76 -19.58
CA GLY A 419 -18.42 5.61 -20.49
C GLY A 419 -17.09 4.91 -20.81
N THR A 420 -16.09 5.05 -19.94
CA THR A 420 -14.78 4.40 -20.08
C THR A 420 -14.48 3.47 -18.90
N VAL A 421 -13.29 2.88 -18.92
CA VAL A 421 -12.79 2.01 -17.86
C VAL A 421 -12.60 2.74 -16.52
N ASP A 422 -12.55 4.08 -16.48
CA ASP A 422 -12.45 4.84 -15.23
C ASP A 422 -13.58 4.48 -14.25
N GLU A 423 -14.83 4.39 -14.72
CA GLU A 423 -16.00 4.01 -13.92
C GLU A 423 -15.85 2.59 -13.34
N LYS A 424 -15.25 1.68 -14.13
CA LYS A 424 -14.97 0.30 -13.71
C LYS A 424 -13.88 0.28 -12.63
N VAL A 425 -12.87 1.14 -12.72
CA VAL A 425 -11.83 1.28 -11.68
C VAL A 425 -12.45 1.75 -10.37
N MET A 426 -13.25 2.81 -10.39
CA MET A 426 -13.88 3.32 -9.16
C MET A 426 -14.79 2.28 -8.50
N THR A 427 -15.59 1.57 -9.31
CA THR A 427 -16.43 0.47 -8.80
C THR A 427 -15.58 -0.65 -8.19
N ALA A 428 -14.47 -1.03 -8.85
CA ALA A 428 -13.57 -2.06 -8.34
C ALA A 428 -12.88 -1.65 -7.04
N LEU A 429 -12.41 -0.40 -6.92
CA LEU A 429 -11.83 0.14 -5.69
C LEU A 429 -12.85 0.09 -4.55
N LYS A 430 -14.08 0.56 -4.78
CA LYS A 430 -15.17 0.52 -3.78
C LYS A 430 -15.48 -0.90 -3.31
N ASN A 431 -15.58 -1.86 -4.24
CA ASN A 431 -15.87 -3.26 -3.88
C ASN A 431 -14.73 -3.90 -3.07
N LYS A 432 -13.47 -3.60 -3.42
CA LYS A 432 -12.31 -4.06 -2.64
C LYS A 432 -12.31 -3.46 -1.24
N ASP A 433 -12.64 -2.17 -1.13
CA ASP A 433 -12.69 -1.44 0.14
C ASP A 433 -13.76 -2.02 1.08
N ILE A 434 -14.95 -2.35 0.56
CA ILE A 434 -16.01 -3.04 1.31
C ILE A 434 -15.50 -4.39 1.85
N GLY A 435 -14.88 -5.22 1.01
CA GLY A 435 -14.35 -6.52 1.44
C GLY A 435 -13.26 -6.38 2.51
N GLN A 436 -12.38 -5.39 2.36
CA GLN A 436 -11.36 -5.08 3.37
C GLN A 436 -11.99 -4.59 4.69
N ALA A 437 -13.00 -3.72 4.63
CA ALA A 437 -13.69 -3.22 5.81
C ALA A 437 -14.40 -4.34 6.59
N SER A 438 -15.02 -5.30 5.89
CA SER A 438 -15.63 -6.48 6.52
C SER A 438 -14.60 -7.34 7.27
N LEU A 439 -13.45 -7.59 6.65
CA LEU A 439 -12.33 -8.30 7.31
C LEU A 439 -11.82 -7.54 8.53
N MET A 440 -11.63 -6.22 8.41
CA MET A 440 -11.16 -5.37 9.51
C MET A 440 -12.16 -5.30 10.66
N GLU A 441 -13.46 -5.43 10.39
CA GLU A 441 -14.47 -5.47 11.45
C GLU A 441 -14.51 -6.82 12.16
N ALA A 442 -14.39 -7.92 11.42
CA ALA A 442 -14.45 -9.28 11.97
C ALA A 442 -13.30 -9.61 12.93
N ILE A 443 -12.15 -8.94 12.77
CA ILE A 443 -10.91 -9.16 13.55
C ILE A 443 -10.60 -7.93 14.43
N LYS A 444 -11.58 -7.03 14.59
CA LYS A 444 -11.38 -5.78 15.32
C LYS A 444 -10.92 -6.05 16.75
N ALA A 445 -9.91 -5.30 17.19
CA ALA A 445 -9.46 -5.32 18.58
C ALA A 445 -10.64 -5.01 19.51
N ARG A 446 -10.99 -5.94 20.39
CA ARG A 446 -12.02 -5.73 21.41
C ARG A 446 -11.38 -5.15 22.67
N ILE A 447 -10.95 -3.89 22.57
CA ILE A 447 -10.24 -3.21 23.66
C ILE A 447 -11.15 -3.00 24.88
N GLU A 448 -12.46 -2.86 24.68
CA GLU A 448 -13.44 -2.67 25.76
C GLU A 448 -13.77 -3.97 26.54
N GLU A 449 -13.67 -5.16 25.93
CA GLU A 449 -13.98 -6.44 26.61
C GLU A 449 -12.86 -6.91 27.58
N VAL A 450 -11.72 -6.21 27.63
CA VAL A 450 -10.59 -6.53 28.54
C VAL A 450 -10.68 -5.77 29.87
N ARG A 451 -11.72 -4.94 30.06
CA ARG A 451 -11.92 -4.12 31.27
C ARG A 451 -12.85 -4.71 32.35
N ASP A 452 -13.35 -5.93 32.18
CA ASP A 452 -14.19 -6.61 33.18
C ASP A 452 -13.51 -7.80 33.87
#